data_AF-A0A958SIH1-F1
#
_entry.id   AF-A0A958SIH1-F1
#
_cell.length_a   1.000
_cell.length_b   1.000
_cell.length_c   1.000
_cell.angle_alpha   90.00
_cell.angle_beta   90.00
_cell.angle_gamma   90.00
#
_symmetry.space_group_name_H-M   'P 1'
#
loop_
_entity.id
_entity.type
_entity.pdbx_description
1 polymer ?
#
loop_
_entity_poly.entity_id
_entity_poly.type
_entity_poly.pdbx_seq_one_letter_code
_entity_poly.pdbx_strand_id
1 'polypeptide(L)' 'MSTSRKIQNQQGQIVVEYVLLLVISVGIAILITTSMVNRNPESPGFLMVKWREIIQAIGSDPAESPTSE' A
#
# COMPACT_ATOMS: atom_id res chain seq x y z
N MET A 1 -20.29 -50.56 -0.68
CA MET A 1 -19.93 -49.84 0.57
C MET A 1 -18.48 -49.35 0.42
N SER A 2 -18.25 -48.03 0.52
CA SER A 2 -16.94 -47.31 0.56
C SER A 2 -16.75 -46.25 -0.54
N THR A 3 -17.36 -45.08 -0.37
CA THR A 3 -16.99 -43.85 -1.12
C THR A 3 -17.03 -42.59 -0.26
N SER A 4 -16.88 -42.71 1.07
CA SER A 4 -16.96 -41.57 1.99
C SER A 4 -15.68 -41.41 2.83
N ARG A 5 -14.57 -41.07 2.17
CA ARG A 5 -13.32 -40.60 2.84
C ARG A 5 -12.72 -39.34 2.22
N LYS A 6 -13.28 -38.79 1.14
CA LYS A 6 -12.72 -37.60 0.48
C LYS A 6 -13.27 -36.26 1.00
N ILE A 7 -14.42 -36.24 1.66
CA ILE A 7 -15.14 -34.98 1.96
C ILE A 7 -14.56 -34.25 3.19
N GLN A 8 -14.12 -34.97 4.24
CA GLN A 8 -13.57 -34.32 5.45
C GLN A 8 -12.18 -33.71 5.24
N ASN A 9 -11.36 -34.27 4.34
CA ASN A 9 -10.01 -33.75 4.06
C ASN A 9 -10.02 -32.47 3.20
N GLN A 10 -11.13 -32.19 2.50
CA GLN A 10 -11.25 -31.02 1.62
C GLN A 10 -11.44 -29.71 2.41
N GLN A 11 -12.16 -29.75 3.54
CA GLN A 11 -12.44 -28.54 4.31
C GLN A 11 -11.19 -27.93 4.94
N GLY A 12 -10.30 -28.76 5.50
CA GLY A 12 -9.01 -28.30 6.03
C GLY A 12 -8.08 -27.78 4.94
N GLN A 13 -8.07 -28.42 3.77
CA GLN A 13 -7.27 -28.00 2.63
C GLN A 13 -7.70 -26.63 2.09
N ILE A 14 -9.01 -26.39 1.98
CA ILE A 14 -9.57 -25.11 1.53
C ILE A 14 -9.14 -23.96 2.45
N VAL A 15 -9.21 -24.16 3.77
CA VAL A 15 -8.77 -23.13 4.73
C VAL A 15 -7.29 -22.81 4.57
N VAL A 16 -6.44 -23.83 4.42
CA VAL A 16 -5.00 -23.64 4.21
C VAL A 16 -4.71 -22.90 2.90
N GLU A 17 -5.46 -23.21 1.84
CA GLU A 17 -5.33 -22.54 0.54
C GLU A 17 -5.68 -21.05 0.63
N TYR A 18 -6.79 -20.69 1.28
CA TYR A 18 -7.14 -19.29 1.49
C TYR A 18 -6.15 -18.55 2.38
N VAL A 19 -5.58 -19.21 3.40
CA VAL A 19 -4.53 -18.61 4.22
C VAL A 19 -3.25 -18.39 3.42
N LEU A 20 -2.88 -19.34 2.55
CA LEU A 20 -1.72 -19.18 1.67
C LEU A 20 -1.91 -17.99 0.71
N LEU A 21 -3.08 -17.91 0.07
CA LEU A 21 -3.43 -16.78 -0.80
C LEU A 21 -3.43 -15.45 -0.03
N LEU A 22 -3.98 -15.43 1.19
CA LEU A 22 -3.98 -14.26 2.04
C LEU A 22 -2.56 -13.78 2.37
N VAL A 23 -1.65 -14.69 2.74
CA VAL A 23 -0.25 -14.35 3.03
C VAL A 23 0.43 -13.76 1.81
N ILE A 24 0.19 -14.31 0.62
CA ILE A 24 0.72 -13.77 -0.64
C ILE A 24 0.16 -12.36 -0.90
N SER A 25 -1.15 -12.17 -0.76
CA SER A 25 -1.79 -10.86 -0.95
C SER A 25 -1.25 -9.81 0.01
N VAL A 26 -1.11 -10.15 1.31
CA VAL A 26 -0.54 -9.26 2.32
C VAL A 26 0.92 -8.95 2.01
N GLY A 27 1.70 -9.94 1.57
CA GLY A 27 3.09 -9.73 1.15
C GLY A 27 3.21 -8.72 0.00
N ILE A 28 2.37 -8.85 -1.02
CA ILE A 28 2.32 -7.89 -2.15
C ILE A 28 1.91 -6.50 -1.65
N ALA A 29 0.91 -6.40 -0.79
CA ALA A 29 0.47 -5.13 -0.22
C ALA A 29 1.60 -4.42 0.54
N ILE A 30 2.38 -5.17 1.34
CA ILE A 30 3.54 -4.63 2.07
C ILE A 30 4.59 -4.08 1.09
N LEU A 31 4.92 -4.81 0.02
CA LEU A 31 5.89 -4.34 -0.98
C LEU A 31 5.42 -3.03 -1.66
N ILE A 32 4.14 -2.94 -1.99
CA ILE A 32 3.58 -1.71 -2.58
C ILE A 32 3.64 -0.55 -1.57
N THR A 33 3.18 -0.77 -0.34
CA THR A 33 3.15 0.29 0.69
C THR A 33 4.55 0.79 1.04
N THR A 34 5.52 -0.12 1.17
CA THR A 34 6.92 0.26 1.46
C THR A 34 7.53 1.09 0.33
N SER A 35 7.24 0.75 -0.92
CA SER A 35 7.64 1.56 -2.08
C SER A 35 6.95 2.93 -2.11
N MET A 36 5.66 3.01 -1.78
CA MET A 36 4.89 4.26 -1.81
C MET A 36 5.31 5.24 -0.71
N VAL A 37 5.58 4.76 0.50
CA VAL A 37 5.80 5.59 1.71
C VAL A 37 7.29 5.69 2.09
N ASN A 38 8.21 5.18 1.26
CA ASN A 38 9.64 5.20 1.54
C ASN A 38 10.12 6.62 1.92
N ARG A 39 10.77 6.75 3.08
CA ARG A 39 11.28 8.02 3.61
C ARG A 39 12.76 8.24 3.34
N ASN A 40 13.41 7.35 2.58
CA ASN A 40 14.80 7.54 2.19
C ASN A 40 14.95 8.87 1.41
N PRO A 41 15.83 9.80 1.85
CA PRO A 41 16.03 11.06 1.16
C PRO A 41 16.61 10.90 -0.26
N GLU A 42 17.37 9.83 -0.53
CA GLU A 42 17.96 9.56 -1.85
C GLU A 42 16.97 8.88 -2.82
N SER A 43 15.99 8.13 -2.29
CA SER A 43 14.95 7.45 -3.07
C SER A 43 13.58 7.58 -2.41
N PRO A 44 13.01 8.79 -2.37
CA PRO A 44 11.75 9.03 -1.69
C PRO A 44 10.60 8.33 -2.40
N GLY A 45 9.70 7.74 -1.62
CA GLY A 45 8.50 7.10 -2.12
C GLY A 45 7.60 8.07 -2.86
N PHE A 46 6.85 7.56 -3.84
CA PHE A 46 5.98 8.37 -4.71
C PHE A 46 5.02 9.28 -3.92
N LEU A 47 4.43 8.76 -2.84
CA LEU A 47 3.51 9.53 -2.00
C LEU A 47 4.22 10.70 -1.32
N MET A 48 5.46 10.50 -0.86
CA MET A 48 6.25 11.56 -0.22
C MET A 48 6.68 12.65 -1.20
N VAL A 49 6.97 12.29 -2.45
CA VAL A 49 7.26 13.26 -3.52
C VAL A 49 6.03 14.13 -3.77
N LYS A 50 4.85 13.51 -3.98
CA LYS A 50 3.61 14.24 -4.24
C LYS A 50 3.16 15.10 -3.07
N TRP A 51 3.32 14.61 -1.84
CA TRP A 51 3.01 15.41 -0.66
C TRP A 51 3.89 16.67 -0.56
N ARG A 52 5.19 16.56 -0.90
CA ARG A 52 6.08 17.73 -0.95
C ARG A 52 5.70 18.70 -2.06
N GLU A 53 5.32 18.22 -3.24
CA GLU A 53 4.83 19.09 -4.32
C GLU A 53 3.59 19.89 -3.88
N ILE A 54 2.65 19.24 -3.18
CA ILE A 54 1.45 19.92 -2.66
C ILE A 54 1.83 20.98 -1.62
N ILE A 55 2.68 20.64 -0.65
CA ILE A 55 3.14 21.60 0.37
C ILE A 55 3.84 22.80 -0.30
N GLN A 56 4.68 22.53 -1.29
CA GLN A 56 5.38 23.58 -2.02
C GLN A 56 4.38 24.48 -2.75
N ALA A 57 3.41 23.90 -3.47
CA ALA A 57 2.38 24.66 -4.17
C ALA A 57 1.55 25.56 -3.23
N ILE A 58 1.19 25.05 -2.04
CA ILE A 58 0.48 25.83 -1.01
C ILE A 58 1.38 26.94 -0.44
N GLY A 59 2.64 26.62 -0.13
CA GLY A 59 3.57 27.57 0.48
C GLY A 59 4.11 28.62 -0.49
N SER A 60 3.98 28.39 -1.80
CA SER A 60 4.37 29.34 -2.85
C SER A 60 3.29 30.34 -3.22
N ASP A 61 2.15 30.38 -2.52
CA ASP A 61 1.16 31.45 -2.66
C ASP A 61 1.72 32.73 -1.99
N PRO A 62 2.18 33.72 -2.77
CA PRO A 62 2.72 34.93 -2.18
C PRO A 62 1.58 35.73 -1.55
N ALA A 63 1.78 36.21 -0.32
CA ALA A 63 0.91 37.23 0.23
C ALA A 63 0.97 38.46 -0.68
N GLU A 64 -0.18 38.97 -1.11
CA GLU A 64 -0.29 40.22 -1.85
C GLU A 64 0.48 41.30 -1.10
N SER A 65 1.66 41.66 -1.61
CA SER A 65 2.44 42.77 -1.07
C SER A 65 1.62 44.05 -1.27
N PRO A 66 1.45 44.92 -0.25
CA PRO A 66 0.70 46.15 -0.44
C PRO A 66 1.40 46.92 -1.56
N THR A 67 0.69 47.07 -2.67
CA THR A 67 1.10 47.87 -3.82
C THR A 67 1.41 49.26 -3.29
N SER A 68 2.71 49.58 -3.18
CA SER A 68 3.16 50.91 -2.83
C SER A 68 2.86 51.82 -4.02
N GLU A 69 1.76 52.58 -3.90
CA GLU A 69 1.49 53.78 -4.72
C GLU A 69 2.61 54.81 -4.59
#